data_AF-A0A9D3S3V5-F1
#
_entry.id   AF-A0A9D3S3V5-F1
#
_cell.length_a   1.000
_cell.length_b   1.000
_cell.length_c   1.000
_cell.angle_alpha   90.00
_cell.angle_beta   90.00
_cell.angle_gamma   90.00
#
_symmetry.space_group_name_H-M   'P 1'
#
loop_
_entity.id
_entity.type
_entity.pdbx_description
1 polymer ?
#
loop_
_entity_poly.entity_id
_entity_poly.type
_entity_poly.pdbx_seq_one_letter_code
_entity_poly.pdbx_strand_id
1 'polypeptide(L)'
;MRQNAVIEHLKQKKTLSPAEREENQRMIVCNQVMKFILDKIDKGEKQAAKKRKREESVEQKRSKQNASKLSALLFKHKEQLKAEILKKRALLDKELQLEVQEELKKDLSKLRKEKEKEKAQAAAASQAAASAAQAIAVTAAVASPPSAHKRKREDDKDHTPTKPKKKKMISTTSKDTKKDTKLYCICKTPYDESKFYIGCDLCTNWYHGECVGITEKEAKKMDDYICNECKRAQEGSTEELYCICRTPYDESQFYIGCDRCQNWYHGRCVGILQSEATHIDEYVCPQCQSTEDAMTVLTPLTDKDYEGLRRILRSLQAHKMAWPFLEPVDPNDAPDYYGVIKEPMGPSYNGGQGPEAVLQQADRVRGGHDQNLRQLPLLQPQRLALLPVRRGARVLLCTEAQSFQSKQIVMS
;
A
#
# COMPACT_ATOMS: atom_id res chain seq x y z
N MET A 1 -33.93 -55.72 73.46
CA MET A 1 -34.12 -56.00 72.01
C MET A 1 -33.47 -54.98 71.07
N ARG A 2 -33.58 -53.65 71.31
CA ARG A 2 -33.03 -52.63 70.37
C ARG A 2 -31.52 -52.33 70.48
N GLN A 3 -30.87 -52.61 71.61
CA GLN A 3 -29.40 -52.40 71.74
C GLN A 3 -28.57 -53.53 71.12
N ASN A 4 -29.10 -54.75 71.04
CA ASN A 4 -28.39 -55.87 70.38
C ASN A 4 -28.37 -55.73 68.85
N ALA A 5 -29.32 -55.00 68.26
CA ALA A 5 -29.37 -54.75 66.81
C ALA A 5 -28.29 -53.75 66.35
N VAL A 6 -27.88 -52.81 67.21
CA VAL A 6 -26.87 -51.79 66.87
C VAL A 6 -25.46 -52.39 66.87
N ILE A 7 -25.20 -53.36 67.75
CA ILE A 7 -23.90 -54.06 67.83
C ILE A 7 -23.72 -55.02 66.65
N GLU A 8 -24.78 -55.70 66.22
CA GLU A 8 -24.77 -56.54 65.01
C GLU A 8 -24.56 -55.69 63.73
N HIS A 9 -25.13 -54.50 63.67
CA HIS A 9 -24.96 -53.58 62.53
C HIS A 9 -23.56 -52.92 62.48
N LEU A 10 -22.86 -52.84 63.62
CA LEU A 10 -21.46 -52.37 63.72
C LEU A 10 -20.43 -53.46 63.41
N LYS A 11 -20.75 -54.74 63.66
CA LYS A 11 -19.94 -55.90 63.22
C LYS A 11 -20.05 -56.17 61.72
N GLN A 12 -21.07 -55.65 61.05
CA GLN A 12 -21.18 -55.62 59.59
C GLN A 12 -20.42 -54.48 58.91
N LYS A 13 -19.52 -53.78 59.62
CA LYS A 13 -18.55 -52.90 58.97
C LYS A 13 -17.53 -53.79 58.24
N LYS A 14 -17.93 -54.19 57.03
CA LYS A 14 -17.20 -55.02 56.08
C LYS A 14 -15.71 -54.73 56.21
N THR A 15 -14.98 -55.72 56.73
CA THR A 15 -13.56 -55.84 56.45
C THR A 15 -13.42 -55.75 54.94
N LEU A 16 -12.89 -54.63 54.44
CA LEU A 16 -12.66 -54.42 53.00
C LEU A 16 -12.06 -55.70 52.45
N SER A 17 -12.71 -56.27 51.42
CA SER A 17 -12.26 -57.51 50.83
C SER A 17 -10.81 -57.34 50.35
N PRO A 18 -10.00 -58.41 50.32
CA PRO A 18 -8.62 -58.33 49.85
C PRO A 18 -8.50 -57.65 48.48
N ALA A 19 -9.49 -57.85 47.59
CA ALA A 19 -9.57 -57.21 46.28
C ALA A 19 -9.81 -55.69 46.36
N GLU A 20 -10.72 -55.23 47.21
CA GLU A 20 -10.97 -53.78 47.39
C GLU A 20 -9.77 -53.06 48.03
N ARG A 21 -8.98 -53.74 48.87
CA ARG A 21 -7.73 -53.17 49.42
C ARG A 21 -6.66 -53.04 48.34
N GLU A 22 -6.54 -54.04 47.47
CA GLU A 22 -5.61 -54.01 46.35
C GLU A 22 -5.97 -52.90 45.34
N GLU A 23 -7.26 -52.72 45.05
CA GLU A 23 -7.74 -51.64 44.18
C GLU A 23 -7.49 -50.25 44.78
N ASN A 24 -7.76 -50.06 46.08
CA ASN A 24 -7.41 -48.83 46.77
C ASN A 24 -5.89 -48.56 46.74
N GLN A 25 -5.07 -49.60 46.91
CA GLN A 25 -3.61 -49.47 46.79
C GLN A 25 -3.18 -49.07 45.37
N ARG A 26 -3.79 -49.66 44.34
CA ARG A 26 -3.57 -49.29 42.92
C ARG A 26 -3.94 -47.83 42.66
N MET A 27 -5.05 -47.36 43.22
CA MET A 27 -5.49 -45.97 43.11
C MET A 27 -4.54 -45.00 43.81
N ILE A 28 -4.03 -45.34 45.01
CA ILE A 28 -3.03 -44.52 45.71
C ILE A 28 -1.75 -44.40 44.88
N VAL A 29 -1.26 -45.52 44.32
CA VAL A 29 -0.05 -45.51 43.47
C VAL A 29 -0.28 -44.71 42.20
N CYS A 30 -1.44 -44.87 41.54
CA CYS A 30 -1.81 -44.11 40.34
C CYS A 30 -1.84 -42.60 40.63
N ASN A 31 -2.46 -42.19 41.74
CA ASN A 31 -2.52 -40.79 42.16
C ASN A 31 -1.12 -40.24 42.50
N GLN A 32 -0.26 -41.03 43.13
CA GLN A 32 1.12 -40.65 43.43
C GLN A 32 1.93 -40.40 42.14
N VAL A 33 1.81 -41.30 41.15
CA VAL A 33 2.49 -41.18 39.86
C VAL A 33 1.97 -39.97 39.08
N MET A 34 0.65 -39.78 39.04
CA MET A 34 0.04 -38.65 38.35
C MET A 34 0.46 -37.31 38.97
N LYS A 35 0.47 -37.22 40.30
CA LYS A 35 0.99 -36.04 41.02
C LYS A 35 2.45 -35.76 40.67
N PHE A 36 3.31 -36.78 40.65
CA PHE A 36 4.72 -36.59 40.30
C PHE A 36 4.91 -36.10 38.85
N ILE A 37 4.13 -36.62 37.90
CA ILE A 37 4.17 -36.18 36.50
C ILE A 37 3.75 -34.71 36.39
N LEU A 38 2.63 -34.33 37.03
CA LEU A 38 2.14 -32.95 37.02
C LEU A 38 3.17 -32.00 37.67
N ASP A 39 3.73 -32.35 38.83
CA ASP A 39 4.76 -31.56 39.50
C ASP A 39 6.02 -31.38 38.61
N LYS A 40 6.36 -32.38 37.80
CA LYS A 40 7.50 -32.33 36.89
C LYS A 40 7.23 -31.45 35.68
N ILE A 41 6.00 -31.48 35.15
CA ILE A 41 5.54 -30.59 34.08
C ILE A 41 5.56 -29.15 34.58
N ASP A 42 4.92 -28.86 35.71
CA ASP A 42 4.87 -27.51 36.31
C ASP A 42 6.28 -26.93 36.56
N LYS A 43 7.20 -27.76 37.05
CA LYS A 43 8.61 -27.36 37.22
C LYS A 43 9.29 -27.08 35.89
N GLY A 44 9.05 -27.91 34.88
CA GLY A 44 9.56 -27.71 33.52
C GLY A 44 9.04 -26.41 32.90
N GLU A 45 7.75 -26.13 33.03
CA GLU A 45 7.11 -24.91 32.54
C GLU A 45 7.64 -23.67 33.24
N LYS A 46 7.79 -23.70 34.57
CA LYS A 46 8.40 -22.59 35.34
C LYS A 46 9.84 -22.30 34.90
N GLN A 47 10.64 -23.34 34.65
CA GLN A 47 12.01 -23.17 34.15
C GLN A 47 12.03 -22.62 32.71
N ALA A 48 11.16 -23.13 31.84
CA ALA A 48 11.02 -22.65 30.47
C ALA A 48 10.57 -21.18 30.43
N ALA A 49 9.61 -20.79 31.27
CA ALA A 49 9.15 -19.41 31.41
C ALA A 49 10.28 -18.48 31.88
N LYS A 50 11.08 -18.91 32.87
CA LYS A 50 12.24 -18.14 33.34
C LYS A 50 13.31 -17.98 32.26
N LYS A 51 13.56 -19.03 31.45
CA LYS A 51 14.49 -18.98 30.31
C LYS A 51 13.99 -18.01 29.23
N ARG A 52 12.72 -18.12 28.83
CA ARG A 52 12.08 -17.20 27.86
C ARG A 52 12.17 -15.75 28.31
N LYS A 53 11.87 -15.44 29.58
CA LYS A 53 11.96 -14.08 30.12
C LYS A 53 13.39 -13.52 30.07
N ARG A 54 14.41 -14.36 30.28
CA ARG A 54 15.81 -13.95 30.19
C ARG A 54 16.22 -13.69 28.73
N GLU A 55 15.82 -14.55 27.82
CA GLU A 55 16.08 -14.41 26.37
C GLU A 55 15.41 -13.15 25.81
N GLU A 56 14.14 -12.91 26.15
CA GLU A 56 13.40 -11.70 25.77
C GLU A 56 14.08 -10.42 26.29
N SER A 57 14.56 -10.44 27.54
CA SER A 57 15.30 -9.29 28.10
C SER A 57 16.61 -9.01 27.35
N VAL A 58 17.33 -10.06 26.92
CA VAL A 58 18.56 -9.92 26.13
C VAL A 58 18.24 -9.39 24.74
N GLU A 59 17.23 -9.93 24.07
CA GLU A 59 16.84 -9.49 22.73
C GLU A 59 16.31 -8.05 22.75
N GLN A 60 15.54 -7.67 23.77
CA GLN A 60 15.09 -6.29 23.94
C GLN A 60 16.28 -5.32 24.12
N LYS A 61 17.33 -5.71 24.85
CA LYS A 61 18.55 -4.90 24.97
C LYS A 61 19.28 -4.76 23.64
N ARG A 62 19.40 -5.86 22.89
CA ARG A 62 20.03 -5.86 21.55
C ARG A 62 19.25 -4.99 20.56
N SER A 63 17.93 -5.12 20.53
CA SER A 63 17.05 -4.31 19.71
C SER A 63 17.16 -2.81 20.04
N LYS A 64 17.12 -2.45 21.33
CA LYS A 64 17.33 -1.05 21.77
C LYS A 64 18.70 -0.51 21.34
N GLN A 65 19.78 -1.28 21.51
CA GLN A 65 21.11 -0.86 21.10
C GLN A 65 21.21 -0.66 19.58
N ASN A 66 20.60 -1.54 18.78
CA ASN A 66 20.55 -1.41 17.33
C ASN A 66 19.74 -0.18 16.90
N ALA A 67 18.58 0.07 17.53
CA ALA A 67 17.78 1.25 17.27
C ALA A 67 18.56 2.55 17.57
N SER A 68 19.30 2.60 18.69
CA SER A 68 20.16 3.73 19.03
C SER A 68 21.29 3.94 18.01
N LYS A 69 21.94 2.86 17.56
CA LYS A 69 22.99 2.95 16.52
C LYS A 69 22.43 3.47 15.20
N LEU A 70 21.28 2.96 14.76
CA LEU A 70 20.64 3.40 13.52
C LEU A 70 20.21 4.87 13.60
N SER A 71 19.62 5.29 14.73
CA SER A 71 19.26 6.69 14.96
C SER A 71 20.47 7.63 14.88
N ALA A 72 21.61 7.24 15.48
CA ALA A 72 22.84 8.01 15.41
C ALA A 72 23.41 8.11 13.98
N LEU A 73 23.35 7.02 13.20
CA LEU A 73 23.76 7.02 11.79
C LEU A 73 22.87 7.91 10.93
N LEU A 74 21.55 7.82 11.10
CA LEU A 74 20.59 8.67 10.40
C LEU A 74 20.79 10.15 10.73
N PHE A 75 21.08 10.47 12.00
CA PHE A 75 21.40 11.84 12.40
C PHE A 75 22.67 12.35 11.71
N LYS A 76 23.74 11.54 11.68
CA LYS A 76 24.99 11.90 10.97
C LYS A 76 24.75 12.12 9.47
N HIS A 77 24.05 11.20 8.79
CA HIS A 77 23.76 11.34 7.37
C HIS A 77 22.89 12.57 7.07
N LYS A 78 21.91 12.85 7.94
CA LYS A 78 21.07 14.05 7.84
C LYS A 78 21.89 15.34 7.93
N GLU A 79 22.79 15.43 8.91
CA GLU A 79 23.64 16.61 9.08
C GLU A 79 24.66 16.75 7.93
N GLN A 80 25.19 15.64 7.42
CA GLN A 80 26.05 15.64 6.24
C GLN A 80 25.32 16.16 5.00
N LEU A 81 24.11 15.66 4.71
CA LEU A 81 23.31 16.14 3.60
C LEU A 81 22.97 17.63 3.73
N LYS A 82 22.66 18.11 4.94
CA LYS A 82 22.45 19.55 5.18
C LYS A 82 23.70 20.37 4.88
N ALA A 83 24.87 19.90 5.30
CA ALA A 83 26.13 20.58 5.03
C ALA A 83 26.43 20.61 3.51
N GLU A 84 26.18 19.52 2.79
CA GLU A 84 26.33 19.46 1.34
C GLU A 84 25.35 20.38 0.61
N ILE A 85 24.08 20.42 1.03
CA ILE A 85 23.08 21.35 0.47
C ILE A 85 23.53 22.80 0.68
N LEU A 86 23.98 23.14 1.89
CA LEU A 86 24.46 24.48 2.20
C LEU A 86 25.68 24.86 1.34
N LYS A 87 26.62 23.92 1.17
CA LYS A 87 27.81 24.10 0.32
C LYS A 87 27.43 24.28 -1.15
N LYS A 88 26.53 23.45 -1.69
CA LYS A 88 26.04 23.58 -3.07
C LYS A 88 25.32 24.91 -3.28
N ARG A 89 24.49 25.34 -2.32
CA ARG A 89 23.83 26.65 -2.37
C ARG A 89 24.84 27.79 -2.41
N ALA A 90 25.90 27.74 -1.60
CA ALA A 90 26.94 28.77 -1.60
C ALA A 90 27.73 28.80 -2.91
N LEU A 91 28.00 27.65 -3.52
CA LEU A 91 28.65 27.58 -4.83
C LEU A 91 27.77 28.19 -5.93
N LEU A 92 26.49 27.83 -5.94
CA LEU A 92 25.53 28.34 -6.93
C LEU A 92 25.33 29.86 -6.81
N ASP A 93 25.30 30.39 -5.58
CA ASP A 93 25.22 31.83 -5.33
C ASP A 93 26.48 32.55 -5.85
N LYS A 94 27.67 31.95 -5.68
CA LYS A 94 28.92 32.50 -6.19
C LYS A 94 28.98 32.47 -7.72
N GLU A 95 28.51 31.39 -8.34
CA GLU A 95 28.43 31.26 -9.80
C GLU A 95 27.46 32.29 -10.39
N LEU A 96 26.29 32.45 -9.77
CA LEU A 96 25.32 33.48 -10.15
C LEU A 96 25.89 34.90 -10.00
N GLN A 97 26.64 35.18 -8.93
CA GLN A 97 27.33 36.46 -8.77
C GLN A 97 28.36 36.72 -9.87
N LEU A 98 29.10 35.70 -10.31
CA LEU A 98 30.05 35.82 -11.41
C LEU A 98 29.34 36.11 -12.73
N GLU A 99 28.23 35.42 -13.01
CA GLU A 99 27.43 35.64 -14.22
C GLU A 99 26.85 37.06 -14.27
N VAL A 100 26.28 37.53 -13.16
CA VAL A 100 25.80 38.93 -13.04
C VAL A 100 26.93 39.94 -13.26
N GLN A 101 28.13 39.69 -12.73
CA GLN A 101 29.28 40.56 -12.97
C GLN A 101 29.73 40.55 -14.44
N GLU A 102 29.67 39.40 -15.11
CA GLU A 102 30.05 39.28 -16.52
C GLU A 102 29.06 40.04 -17.42
N GLU A 103 27.76 39.88 -17.18
CA GLU A 103 26.71 40.62 -17.89
C GLU A 103 26.84 42.13 -17.68
N LEU A 104 27.08 42.57 -16.44
CA LEU A 104 27.32 43.99 -16.15
C LEU A 104 28.54 44.55 -16.90
N LYS A 105 29.63 43.77 -16.99
CA LYS A 105 30.82 44.16 -17.78
C LYS A 105 30.51 44.23 -19.27
N LYS A 106 29.76 43.26 -19.82
CA LYS A 106 29.33 43.27 -21.22
C LYS A 106 28.50 44.50 -21.52
N ASP A 107 27.51 44.83 -20.68
CA ASP A 107 26.64 45.98 -20.90
C ASP A 107 27.37 47.31 -20.76
N LEU A 108 28.31 47.45 -19.80
CA LEU A 108 29.19 48.62 -19.73
C LEU A 108 30.07 48.76 -20.98
N SER A 109 30.55 47.65 -21.55
CA SER A 109 31.34 47.68 -22.78
C SER A 109 30.50 48.07 -24.00
N LYS A 110 29.24 47.62 -24.09
CA LYS A 110 28.29 48.02 -25.13
C LYS A 110 27.98 49.51 -25.03
N LEU A 111 27.62 50.00 -23.84
CA LEU A 111 27.35 51.42 -23.58
C LEU A 111 28.54 52.32 -23.94
N ARG A 112 29.79 51.88 -23.68
CA ARG A 112 30.98 52.62 -24.11
C ARG A 112 31.10 52.68 -25.63
N LYS A 113 30.91 51.56 -26.33
CA LYS A 113 30.94 51.51 -27.80
C LYS A 113 29.82 52.34 -28.43
N GLU A 114 28.63 52.34 -27.85
CA GLU A 114 27.50 53.16 -28.29
C GLU A 114 27.80 54.64 -28.08
N LYS A 115 28.28 55.06 -26.90
CA LYS A 115 28.73 56.43 -26.67
C LYS A 115 29.84 56.88 -27.61
N GLU A 116 30.78 55.99 -27.94
CA GLU A 116 31.85 56.30 -28.90
C GLU A 116 31.31 56.46 -30.32
N LYS A 117 30.37 55.60 -30.75
CA LYS A 117 29.65 55.73 -32.03
C LYS A 117 28.81 57.00 -32.10
N GLU A 118 28.05 57.32 -31.04
CA GLU A 118 27.27 58.56 -30.95
C GLU A 118 28.19 59.78 -31.00
N LYS A 119 29.33 59.75 -30.31
CA LYS A 119 30.31 60.84 -30.35
C LYS A 119 30.97 60.98 -31.72
N ALA A 120 31.26 59.87 -32.41
CA ALA A 120 31.75 59.88 -33.78
C ALA A 120 30.70 60.40 -34.77
N GLN A 121 29.42 60.01 -34.61
CA GLN A 121 28.30 60.53 -35.40
C GLN A 121 28.07 62.02 -35.14
N ALA A 122 28.14 62.47 -33.89
CA ALA A 122 28.05 63.89 -33.53
C ALA A 122 29.23 64.68 -34.12
N ALA A 123 30.45 64.15 -34.09
CA ALA A 123 31.62 64.77 -34.73
C ALA A 123 31.47 64.84 -36.26
N ALA A 124 30.97 63.77 -36.89
CA ALA A 124 30.70 63.74 -38.34
C ALA A 124 29.57 64.74 -38.73
N ALA A 125 28.50 64.82 -37.94
CA ALA A 125 27.44 65.81 -38.14
C ALA A 125 27.95 67.25 -37.96
N SER A 126 28.87 67.46 -37.01
CA SER A 126 29.53 68.76 -36.80
C SER A 126 30.44 69.15 -37.99
N GLN A 127 31.17 68.19 -38.57
CA GLN A 127 31.98 68.39 -39.77
C GLN A 127 31.13 68.59 -41.03
N ALA A 128 29.98 67.91 -41.14
CA ALA A 128 29.00 68.13 -42.20
C ALA A 128 28.35 69.52 -42.09
N ALA A 129 28.05 69.99 -40.88
CA ALA A 129 27.55 71.34 -40.64
C ALA A 129 28.61 72.42 -40.94
N ALA A 130 29.89 72.17 -40.62
CA ALA A 130 30.99 73.09 -40.92
C ALA A 130 31.29 73.18 -42.43
N SER A 131 31.18 72.08 -43.17
CA SER A 131 31.31 72.06 -44.64
C SER A 131 30.10 72.66 -45.34
N ALA A 132 28.89 72.49 -44.80
CA ALA A 132 27.69 73.22 -45.26
C ALA A 132 27.80 74.73 -44.98
N ALA A 133 28.42 75.15 -43.87
CA ALA A 133 28.69 76.56 -43.58
C ALA A 133 29.76 77.16 -44.53
N GLN A 134 30.71 76.36 -45.02
CA GLN A 134 31.67 76.78 -46.06
C GLN A 134 31.04 76.87 -47.46
N ALA A 135 29.94 76.14 -47.72
CA ALA A 135 29.14 76.28 -48.94
C ALA A 135 28.20 77.50 -48.94
N ILE A 136 28.07 78.22 -47.80
CA ILE A 136 27.28 79.46 -47.66
C ILE A 136 28.22 80.69 -47.60
N ALA A 137 29.45 80.58 -48.12
CA ALA A 137 30.32 81.71 -48.42
C ALA A 137 30.04 82.30 -49.82
N VAL A 138 28.77 82.46 -50.20
CA VAL A 138 28.33 83.46 -51.19
C VAL A 138 26.98 83.99 -50.73
N THR A 139 26.94 85.31 -50.48
CA THR A 139 25.84 86.18 -50.02
C THR A 139 25.70 86.39 -48.50
N ALA A 140 26.04 87.62 -48.09
CA ALA A 140 25.83 88.18 -46.77
C ALA A 140 24.66 89.18 -46.79
N ALA A 141 23.90 89.22 -45.67
CA ALA A 141 23.06 90.30 -45.10
C ALA A 141 21.87 89.64 -44.37
N VAL A 142 21.42 89.96 -43.14
CA VAL A 142 21.65 91.05 -42.18
C VAL A 142 21.10 90.64 -40.79
N ALA A 143 21.71 91.20 -39.74
CA ALA A 143 21.15 91.63 -38.44
C ALA A 143 20.74 90.62 -37.33
N SER A 144 21.27 90.90 -36.13
CA SER A 144 20.92 90.42 -34.77
C SER A 144 20.35 91.62 -33.95
N PRO A 145 20.12 91.59 -32.60
CA PRO A 145 19.65 90.57 -31.62
C PRO A 145 18.45 91.16 -30.75
N PRO A 146 18.04 90.77 -29.50
CA PRO A 146 18.85 90.52 -28.28
C PRO A 146 18.42 89.40 -27.27
N SER A 147 19.43 88.95 -26.51
CA SER A 147 19.60 88.70 -25.06
C SER A 147 18.50 88.22 -24.07
N ALA A 148 18.85 87.12 -23.39
CA ALA A 148 19.12 86.99 -21.94
C ALA A 148 18.03 86.71 -20.86
N HIS A 149 18.21 85.52 -20.25
CA HIS A 149 18.25 85.20 -18.80
C HIS A 149 16.98 84.86 -17.97
N LYS A 150 17.02 83.61 -17.47
CA LYS A 150 17.00 83.15 -16.05
C LYS A 150 15.71 82.53 -15.48
N ARG A 151 15.98 81.43 -14.73
CA ARG A 151 15.21 80.76 -13.63
C ARG A 151 14.35 79.56 -14.09
N LYS A 152 14.09 78.51 -13.31
CA LYS A 152 14.56 77.96 -12.01
C LYS A 152 13.58 76.81 -11.71
N ARG A 153 14.11 75.63 -11.30
CA ARG A 153 13.56 74.71 -10.26
C ARG A 153 12.43 73.69 -10.57
N GLU A 154 12.77 72.45 -10.18
CA GLU A 154 12.03 71.31 -9.57
C GLU A 154 10.62 70.91 -10.02
N ASP A 155 10.45 69.62 -10.34
CA ASP A 155 9.44 68.66 -9.80
C ASP A 155 9.74 67.27 -10.43
N ASP A 156 10.33 66.29 -9.73
CA ASP A 156 9.70 65.19 -8.99
C ASP A 156 8.56 64.44 -9.72
N LYS A 157 8.82 63.21 -10.19
CA LYS A 157 7.89 62.06 -10.07
C LYS A 157 8.55 60.74 -10.49
N ASP A 158 9.12 60.02 -9.52
CA ASP A 158 9.20 58.56 -9.56
C ASP A 158 7.85 58.02 -9.08
N HIS A 159 7.32 56.95 -9.71
CA HIS A 159 6.55 55.93 -8.99
C HIS A 159 6.32 54.69 -9.85
N THR A 160 7.14 53.67 -9.60
CA THR A 160 6.73 52.26 -9.69
C THR A 160 6.17 51.78 -8.32
N PRO A 161 5.76 50.52 -8.13
CA PRO A 161 4.39 50.15 -7.79
C PRO A 161 4.22 49.70 -6.33
N THR A 162 3.04 49.87 -5.73
CA THR A 162 2.73 49.20 -4.45
C THR A 162 1.30 48.65 -4.39
N LYS A 163 1.18 47.32 -4.25
CA LYS A 163 0.17 46.66 -3.41
C LYS A 163 0.61 46.86 -1.95
N PRO A 164 -0.28 46.99 -0.92
CA PRO A 164 -0.95 45.80 -0.36
C PRO A 164 -2.29 46.05 0.38
N LYS A 165 -3.10 44.99 0.61
CA LYS A 165 -3.51 44.51 1.96
C LYS A 165 -4.59 43.41 1.92
N LYS A 166 -4.36 42.43 2.81
CA LYS A 166 -5.17 41.28 3.25
C LYS A 166 -6.49 41.69 3.93
N LYS A 167 -7.50 40.79 3.84
CA LYS A 167 -8.46 40.27 4.86
C LYS A 167 -9.57 39.53 4.07
N LYS A 168 -10.21 38.43 4.47
CA LYS A 168 -10.31 37.66 5.73
C LYS A 168 -10.87 36.25 5.38
N MET A 169 -10.60 35.28 6.24
CA MET A 169 -11.22 33.93 6.29
C MET A 169 -12.73 34.01 6.46
N ILE A 170 -13.46 33.04 5.87
CA ILE A 170 -14.68 32.49 6.45
C ILE A 170 -14.73 30.99 6.14
N SER A 171 -14.64 30.18 7.19
CA SER A 171 -15.15 28.80 7.21
C SER A 171 -16.41 28.84 8.05
N THR A 172 -17.55 28.36 7.54
CA THR A 172 -18.61 27.78 8.38
C THR A 172 -19.53 26.90 7.55
N THR A 173 -19.65 25.67 8.03
CA THR A 173 -20.73 24.72 7.80
C THR A 173 -22.09 25.33 8.11
N SER A 174 -23.11 24.98 7.31
CA SER A 174 -24.52 25.07 7.70
C SER A 174 -25.33 24.04 6.92
N LYS A 175 -26.02 23.20 7.67
CA LYS A 175 -26.97 22.17 7.26
C LYS A 175 -28.35 22.83 7.30
N ASP A 176 -29.09 22.86 6.21
CA ASP A 176 -30.56 22.79 6.27
C ASP A 176 -31.18 22.40 4.92
N THR A 177 -32.24 21.60 5.03
CA THR A 177 -33.02 20.92 4.00
C THR A 177 -34.06 21.83 3.36
N LYS A 178 -34.14 21.91 2.02
CA LYS A 178 -35.42 22.12 1.29
C LYS A 178 -35.27 21.96 -0.23
N LYS A 179 -36.02 20.97 -0.75
CA LYS A 179 -36.52 20.77 -2.12
C LYS A 179 -35.48 20.85 -3.25
N ASP A 180 -35.15 19.66 -3.74
CA ASP A 180 -34.36 19.37 -4.95
C ASP A 180 -34.97 20.11 -6.17
N THR A 181 -34.56 21.37 -6.37
CA THR A 181 -34.84 22.08 -7.61
C THR A 181 -33.83 21.52 -8.61
N LYS A 182 -34.29 20.67 -9.53
CA LYS A 182 -33.43 20.02 -10.53
C LYS A 182 -32.74 21.10 -11.37
N LEU A 183 -31.47 21.34 -11.08
CA LEU A 183 -30.64 22.33 -11.76
C LEU A 183 -30.06 21.71 -13.03
N TYR A 184 -30.09 22.48 -14.12
CA TYR A 184 -29.57 22.05 -15.41
C TYR A 184 -28.39 22.94 -15.82
N CYS A 185 -27.58 22.46 -16.76
CA CYS A 185 -26.41 23.13 -17.30
C CYS A 185 -25.27 23.36 -16.28
N ILE A 186 -24.08 23.67 -16.79
CA ILE A 186 -22.89 24.04 -15.98
C ILE A 186 -23.13 25.27 -15.11
N CYS A 187 -24.06 26.15 -15.49
CA CYS A 187 -24.42 27.34 -14.73
C CYS A 187 -25.33 27.08 -13.53
N LYS A 188 -25.84 25.84 -13.35
CA LYS A 188 -26.67 25.41 -12.22
C LYS A 188 -27.83 26.36 -11.92
N THR A 189 -28.53 26.80 -12.97
CA THR A 189 -29.69 27.69 -12.86
C THR A 189 -30.98 26.88 -12.87
N PRO A 190 -32.05 27.36 -12.19
CA PRO A 190 -33.36 26.74 -12.26
C PRO A 190 -33.89 26.77 -13.70
N TYR A 191 -34.73 25.79 -14.04
CA TYR A 191 -35.26 25.62 -15.38
C TYR A 191 -36.02 26.87 -15.84
N ASP A 192 -35.70 27.34 -17.05
CA ASP A 192 -36.27 28.52 -17.67
C ASP A 192 -36.71 28.14 -19.09
N GLU A 193 -38.02 28.07 -19.31
CA GLU A 193 -38.63 27.60 -20.56
C GLU A 193 -38.35 28.53 -21.75
N SER A 194 -37.83 29.74 -21.49
CA SER A 194 -37.44 30.69 -22.54
C SER A 194 -36.08 30.40 -23.19
N LYS A 195 -35.30 29.47 -22.63
CA LYS A 195 -33.92 29.20 -23.07
C LYS A 195 -33.81 27.92 -23.89
N PHE A 196 -32.94 27.95 -24.90
CA PHE A 196 -32.63 26.79 -25.72
C PHE A 196 -31.69 25.82 -24.97
N TYR A 197 -32.08 24.54 -24.89
CA TYR A 197 -31.28 23.48 -24.28
C TYR A 197 -30.90 22.39 -25.29
N ILE A 198 -29.70 21.85 -25.12
CA ILE A 198 -29.16 20.70 -25.85
C ILE A 198 -28.73 19.61 -24.86
N GLY A 199 -29.10 18.36 -25.14
CA GLY A 199 -28.79 17.20 -24.29
C GLY A 199 -27.48 16.54 -24.71
N CYS A 200 -26.67 16.08 -23.74
CA CYS A 200 -25.49 15.26 -24.02
C CYS A 200 -25.86 13.79 -24.09
N ASP A 201 -25.47 13.10 -25.17
CA ASP A 201 -25.79 11.69 -25.40
C ASP A 201 -25.07 10.72 -24.45
N LEU A 202 -23.93 11.13 -23.90
CA LEU A 202 -23.11 10.28 -23.02
C LEU A 202 -23.44 10.41 -21.53
N CYS A 203 -23.82 11.60 -21.06
CA CYS A 203 -24.12 11.82 -19.63
C CYS A 203 -25.58 12.22 -19.36
N THR A 204 -26.44 12.27 -20.37
CA THR A 204 -27.88 12.59 -20.27
C THR A 204 -28.20 13.96 -19.63
N ASN A 205 -27.18 14.80 -19.43
CA ASN A 205 -27.32 16.14 -18.88
C ASN A 205 -27.73 17.13 -19.96
N TRP A 206 -28.54 18.13 -19.56
CA TRP A 206 -29.03 19.19 -20.44
C TRP A 206 -28.26 20.47 -20.21
N TYR A 207 -27.89 21.15 -21.28
CA TYR A 207 -27.06 22.35 -21.27
C TYR A 207 -27.72 23.47 -22.05
N HIS A 208 -27.56 24.73 -21.64
CA HIS A 208 -28.00 25.86 -22.45
C HIS A 208 -27.09 25.96 -23.69
N GLY A 209 -27.68 26.15 -24.86
CA GLY A 209 -26.89 26.33 -26.10
C GLY A 209 -25.86 27.45 -25.96
N GLU A 210 -26.21 28.56 -25.33
CA GLU A 210 -25.27 29.66 -25.06
C GLU A 210 -24.13 29.26 -24.11
N CYS A 211 -24.40 28.43 -23.10
CA CYS A 211 -23.37 27.97 -22.16
C CYS A 211 -22.37 26.98 -22.78
N VAL A 212 -22.75 26.30 -23.87
CA VAL A 212 -21.88 25.37 -24.59
C VAL A 212 -21.45 25.90 -25.96
N GLY A 213 -21.82 27.15 -26.29
CA GLY A 213 -21.45 27.80 -27.54
C GLY A 213 -22.15 27.25 -28.79
N ILE A 214 -23.31 26.60 -28.64
CA ILE A 214 -24.11 26.05 -29.74
C ILE A 214 -25.36 26.88 -29.94
N THR A 215 -25.54 27.39 -31.14
CA THR A 215 -26.77 28.10 -31.54
C THR A 215 -27.85 27.12 -31.99
N GLU A 216 -29.13 27.50 -31.89
CA GLU A 216 -30.26 26.66 -32.32
C GLU A 216 -30.16 26.22 -33.80
N LYS A 217 -29.50 27.03 -34.64
CA LYS A 217 -29.27 26.74 -36.06
C LYS A 217 -28.18 25.68 -36.28
N GLU A 218 -27.23 25.57 -35.37
CA GLU A 218 -26.18 24.55 -35.40
C GLU A 218 -26.69 23.24 -34.81
N ALA A 219 -27.46 23.32 -33.72
CA ALA A 219 -28.13 22.15 -33.13
C ALA A 219 -29.07 21.45 -34.12
N LYS A 220 -29.78 22.19 -34.99
CA LYS A 220 -30.62 21.58 -36.04
C LYS A 220 -29.84 20.84 -37.14
N LYS A 221 -28.51 21.03 -37.21
CA LYS A 221 -27.63 20.38 -38.19
C LYS A 221 -26.80 19.25 -37.59
N MET A 222 -26.90 19.02 -36.28
CA MET A 222 -26.18 17.96 -35.58
C MET A 222 -27.18 17.13 -34.78
N ASP A 223 -27.23 15.82 -35.05
CA ASP A 223 -28.16 14.92 -34.36
C ASP A 223 -27.56 14.37 -33.05
N ASP A 224 -26.23 14.41 -32.90
CA ASP A 224 -25.51 13.97 -31.70
C ASP A 224 -24.71 15.13 -31.08
N TYR A 225 -24.83 15.32 -29.77
CA TYR A 225 -24.05 16.27 -28.99
C TYR A 225 -23.35 15.61 -27.80
N ILE A 226 -22.03 15.76 -27.74
CA ILE A 226 -21.21 15.31 -26.61
C ILE A 226 -20.67 16.53 -25.87
N CYS A 227 -20.99 16.64 -24.58
CA CYS A 227 -20.52 17.75 -23.75
C CYS A 227 -19.00 17.69 -23.53
N ASN A 228 -18.39 18.84 -23.19
CA ASN A 228 -16.94 18.95 -23.00
C ASN A 228 -16.37 17.99 -21.93
N GLU A 229 -17.16 17.60 -20.92
CA GLU A 229 -16.73 16.64 -19.91
C GLU A 229 -16.66 15.22 -20.48
N CYS A 230 -17.67 14.81 -21.24
CA CYS A 230 -17.70 13.52 -21.91
C CYS A 230 -16.72 13.45 -23.09
N LYS A 231 -16.50 14.59 -23.77
CA LYS A 231 -15.48 14.70 -24.83
C LYS A 231 -14.07 14.52 -24.25
N ARG A 232 -13.77 15.17 -23.11
CA ARG A 232 -12.51 14.93 -22.36
C ARG A 232 -12.39 13.49 -21.86
N ALA A 233 -13.48 12.89 -21.37
CA ALA A 233 -13.47 11.50 -20.92
C ALA A 233 -13.21 10.51 -22.07
N GLN A 234 -13.67 10.83 -23.28
CA GLN A 234 -13.43 10.04 -24.48
C GLN A 234 -12.00 10.24 -25.03
N GLU A 235 -11.47 11.47 -24.97
CA GLU A 235 -10.07 11.80 -25.33
C GLU A 235 -9.04 11.21 -24.33
N GLY A 236 -9.43 10.92 -23.08
CA GLY A 236 -8.59 10.26 -22.08
C GLY A 236 -8.33 8.75 -22.33
N SER A 237 -8.88 8.18 -23.41
CA SER A 237 -8.65 6.77 -23.78
C SER A 237 -7.44 6.56 -24.71
N THR A 238 -6.78 7.62 -25.18
CA THR A 238 -5.65 7.51 -26.14
C THR A 238 -4.27 7.72 -25.53
N GLU A 239 -4.16 8.11 -24.26
CA GLU A 239 -2.89 8.09 -23.55
C GLU A 239 -2.65 6.69 -22.98
N GLU A 240 -1.62 5.98 -23.46
CA GLU A 240 -1.22 4.70 -22.86
C GLU A 240 -0.86 4.92 -21.39
N LEU A 241 -1.72 4.42 -20.51
CA LEU A 241 -1.53 4.50 -19.06
C LEU A 241 -0.73 3.30 -18.57
N TYR A 242 0.34 3.57 -17.86
CA TYR A 242 1.26 2.56 -17.36
C TYR A 242 1.10 2.35 -15.85
N CYS A 243 1.71 1.28 -15.35
CA CYS A 243 1.80 0.93 -13.94
C CYS A 243 0.43 0.63 -13.28
N ILE A 244 0.47 0.18 -12.02
CA ILE A 244 -0.71 -0.01 -11.17
C ILE A 244 -1.40 1.32 -10.82
N CYS A 245 -0.69 2.44 -10.87
CA CYS A 245 -1.21 3.77 -10.55
C CYS A 245 -1.92 4.46 -11.73
N ARG A 246 -1.92 3.86 -12.93
CA ARG A 246 -2.61 4.35 -14.14
C ARG A 246 -2.25 5.80 -14.46
N THR A 247 -0.95 6.09 -14.54
CA THR A 247 -0.45 7.42 -14.92
C THR A 247 0.19 7.36 -16.30
N PRO A 248 0.21 8.49 -17.04
CA PRO A 248 0.94 8.58 -18.30
C PRO A 248 2.45 8.42 -18.09
N TYR A 249 3.17 8.19 -19.18
CA TYR A 249 4.63 8.07 -19.17
C TYR A 249 5.31 9.38 -18.74
N ASP A 250 6.38 9.25 -17.97
CA ASP A 250 7.16 10.36 -17.42
C ASP A 250 8.64 9.95 -17.40
N GLU A 251 9.45 10.59 -18.24
CA GLU A 251 10.89 10.31 -18.41
C GLU A 251 11.71 10.49 -17.13
N SER A 252 11.20 11.25 -16.15
CA SER A 252 11.91 11.50 -14.89
C SER A 252 11.81 10.35 -13.88
N GLN A 253 10.92 9.38 -14.13
CA GLN A 253 10.68 8.27 -13.22
C GLN A 253 11.38 6.99 -13.69
N PHE A 254 11.82 6.19 -12.72
CA PHE A 254 12.39 4.87 -12.98
C PHE A 254 11.29 3.83 -13.20
N TYR A 255 11.33 3.15 -14.35
CA TYR A 255 10.41 2.05 -14.69
C TYR A 255 11.14 0.72 -14.83
N ILE A 256 10.42 -0.36 -14.50
CA ILE A 256 10.81 -1.75 -14.71
C ILE A 256 9.69 -2.46 -15.49
N GLY A 257 10.06 -3.24 -16.51
CA GLY A 257 9.13 -3.97 -17.37
C GLY A 257 8.92 -5.40 -16.86
N CYS A 258 7.68 -5.86 -16.83
CA CYS A 258 7.34 -7.23 -16.42
C CYS A 258 7.39 -8.21 -17.60
N ASP A 259 8.14 -9.30 -17.48
CA ASP A 259 8.31 -10.29 -18.55
C ASP A 259 7.06 -11.10 -18.87
N ARG A 260 6.12 -11.20 -17.91
CA ARG A 260 4.88 -11.98 -18.07
C ARG A 260 3.77 -11.20 -18.78
N CYS A 261 3.47 -9.99 -18.31
CA CYS A 261 2.39 -9.17 -18.86
C CYS A 261 2.86 -8.05 -19.79
N GLN A 262 4.17 -7.89 -19.98
CA GLN A 262 4.80 -6.88 -20.84
C GLN A 262 4.39 -5.44 -20.50
N ASN A 263 3.91 -5.21 -19.28
CA ASN A 263 3.52 -3.88 -18.79
C ASN A 263 4.68 -3.24 -17.99
N TRP A 264 4.69 -1.91 -17.96
CA TRP A 264 5.71 -1.10 -17.30
C TRP A 264 5.24 -0.59 -15.95
N TYR A 265 6.12 -0.63 -14.95
CA TYR A 265 5.80 -0.26 -13.58
C TYR A 265 6.84 0.71 -13.03
N HIS A 266 6.41 1.71 -12.27
CA HIS A 266 7.36 2.52 -11.51
C HIS A 266 8.03 1.65 -10.46
N GLY A 267 9.37 1.72 -10.35
CA GLY A 267 10.10 1.00 -9.31
C GLY A 267 9.54 1.30 -7.92
N ARG A 268 9.15 2.55 -7.64
CA ARG A 268 8.50 2.94 -6.37
C ARG A 268 7.15 2.27 -6.13
N CYS A 269 6.36 2.04 -7.17
CA CYS A 269 5.03 1.43 -7.06
C CYS A 269 5.11 -0.08 -6.77
N VAL A 270 6.18 -0.74 -7.22
CA VAL A 270 6.41 -2.18 -7.01
C VAL A 270 7.49 -2.48 -5.97
N GLY A 271 8.04 -1.45 -5.33
CA GLY A 271 9.01 -1.58 -4.24
C GLY A 271 10.43 -1.95 -4.67
N ILE A 272 10.81 -1.69 -5.93
CA ILE A 272 12.14 -1.96 -6.48
C ILE A 272 12.87 -0.65 -6.73
N LEU A 273 14.07 -0.51 -6.17
CA LEU A 273 14.94 0.62 -6.45
C LEU A 273 15.78 0.39 -7.71
N GLN A 274 16.25 1.47 -8.34
CA GLN A 274 17.07 1.40 -9.56
C GLN A 274 18.34 0.56 -9.37
N SER A 275 18.98 0.61 -8.20
CA SER A 275 20.17 -0.20 -7.87
C SER A 275 19.88 -1.68 -7.66
N GLU A 276 18.63 -2.03 -7.36
CA GLU A 276 18.21 -3.43 -7.22
C GLU A 276 17.90 -4.01 -8.61
N ALA A 277 17.25 -3.21 -9.45
CA ALA A 277 16.90 -3.58 -10.83
C ALA A 277 18.12 -3.92 -11.70
N THR A 278 19.30 -3.36 -11.43
CA THR A 278 20.52 -3.71 -12.18
C THR A 278 20.94 -5.17 -12.01
N HIS A 279 20.41 -5.87 -11.01
CA HIS A 279 20.71 -7.27 -10.73
C HIS A 279 19.49 -8.18 -10.90
N ILE A 280 18.41 -7.67 -11.51
CA ILE A 280 17.19 -8.43 -11.80
C ILE A 280 17.19 -8.75 -13.29
N ASP A 281 17.45 -10.01 -13.63
CA ASP A 281 17.49 -10.47 -15.03
C ASP A 281 16.08 -10.69 -15.61
N GLU A 282 15.15 -11.20 -14.78
CA GLU A 282 13.75 -11.43 -15.14
C GLU A 282 12.86 -10.85 -14.03
N TYR A 283 11.97 -9.93 -14.38
CA TYR A 283 11.05 -9.27 -13.45
C TYR A 283 9.61 -9.72 -13.67
N VAL A 284 8.98 -10.24 -12.61
CA VAL A 284 7.57 -10.60 -12.59
C VAL A 284 6.83 -9.66 -11.64
N CYS A 285 5.82 -8.95 -12.13
CA CYS A 285 5.07 -7.99 -11.32
C CYS A 285 4.21 -8.71 -10.25
N PRO A 286 3.82 -8.04 -9.14
CA PRO A 286 3.06 -8.68 -8.07
C PRO A 286 1.76 -9.34 -8.51
N GLN A 287 1.12 -8.81 -9.56
CA GLN A 287 -0.10 -9.39 -10.12
C GLN A 287 0.19 -10.70 -10.88
N CYS A 288 1.30 -10.75 -11.63
CA CYS A 288 1.74 -11.96 -12.33
C CYS A 288 2.28 -12.99 -11.34
N GLN A 289 3.00 -12.56 -10.31
CA GLN A 289 3.51 -13.45 -9.26
C GLN A 289 2.37 -14.11 -8.49
N SER A 290 1.37 -13.34 -8.07
CA SER A 290 0.21 -13.89 -7.34
C SER A 290 -0.65 -14.83 -8.19
N THR A 291 -0.76 -14.57 -9.49
CA THR A 291 -1.45 -15.50 -10.41
C THR A 291 -0.63 -16.76 -10.65
N GLU A 292 0.70 -16.67 -10.80
CA GLU A 292 1.60 -17.82 -10.89
C GLU A 292 1.54 -18.67 -9.61
N ASP A 293 1.68 -18.05 -8.44
CA ASP A 293 1.60 -18.71 -7.14
C ASP A 293 0.25 -19.43 -6.97
N ALA A 294 -0.85 -18.80 -7.37
CA ALA A 294 -2.18 -19.43 -7.35
C ALA A 294 -2.31 -20.58 -8.35
N MET A 295 -1.66 -20.46 -9.52
CA MET A 295 -1.66 -21.49 -10.55
C MET A 295 -0.76 -22.69 -10.20
N THR A 296 0.26 -22.55 -9.33
CA THR A 296 1.10 -23.69 -8.92
C THR A 296 0.31 -24.87 -8.30
N VAL A 297 -0.87 -24.58 -7.73
CA VAL A 297 -1.76 -25.60 -7.15
C VAL A 297 -2.66 -26.23 -8.21
N LEU A 298 -2.84 -25.58 -9.36
CA LEU A 298 -3.68 -26.02 -10.48
C LEU A 298 -2.86 -26.64 -11.63
N THR A 299 -1.57 -26.34 -11.71
CA THR A 299 -0.67 -26.93 -12.70
C THR A 299 -0.52 -28.44 -12.48
N PRO A 300 -0.56 -29.25 -13.55
CA PRO A 300 -0.31 -30.69 -13.45
C PRO A 300 1.05 -30.96 -12.80
N LEU A 301 1.09 -31.89 -11.85
CA LEU A 301 2.33 -32.22 -11.17
C LEU A 301 3.31 -32.90 -12.11
N THR A 302 4.57 -32.50 -12.01
CA THR A 302 5.67 -33.13 -12.74
C THR A 302 6.24 -34.30 -11.96
N ASP A 303 6.98 -35.19 -12.62
CA ASP A 303 7.67 -36.33 -11.97
C ASP A 303 8.56 -35.89 -10.79
N LYS A 304 9.17 -34.71 -10.91
CA LYS A 304 10.00 -34.12 -9.84
C LYS A 304 9.17 -33.70 -8.63
N ASP A 305 7.95 -33.22 -8.86
CA ASP A 305 7.04 -32.84 -7.78
C ASP A 305 6.57 -34.07 -7.00
N TYR A 306 6.29 -35.18 -7.69
CA TYR A 306 5.97 -36.44 -7.01
C TYR A 306 7.14 -36.97 -6.18
N GLU A 307 8.39 -36.86 -6.64
CA GLU A 307 9.55 -37.23 -5.81
C GLU A 307 9.68 -36.30 -4.60
N GLY A 308 9.42 -35.01 -4.77
CA GLY A 308 9.34 -34.03 -3.67
C GLY A 308 8.28 -34.39 -2.63
N LEU A 309 7.07 -34.70 -3.08
CA LEU A 309 5.95 -35.11 -2.24
C LEU A 309 6.22 -36.43 -1.52
N ARG A 310 6.85 -37.41 -2.18
CA ARG A 310 7.31 -38.66 -1.53
C ARG A 310 8.30 -38.38 -0.40
N ARG A 311 9.22 -37.42 -0.58
CA ARG A 311 10.18 -37.02 0.48
C ARG A 311 9.47 -36.37 1.66
N ILE A 312 8.51 -35.48 1.40
CA ILE A 312 7.68 -34.85 2.44
C ILE A 312 6.89 -35.91 3.21
N LEU A 313 6.25 -36.85 2.50
CA LEU A 313 5.49 -37.95 3.10
C LEU A 313 6.37 -38.81 4.02
N ARG A 314 7.58 -39.18 3.58
CA ARG A 314 8.56 -39.89 4.42
C ARG A 314 8.91 -39.10 5.69
N SER A 315 9.09 -37.79 5.57
CA SER A 315 9.36 -36.91 6.72
C SER A 315 8.17 -36.84 7.69
N LEU A 316 6.94 -36.81 7.17
CA LEU A 316 5.72 -36.82 7.99
C LEU A 316 5.56 -38.17 8.70
N GLN A 317 5.75 -39.28 8.00
CA GLN A 317 5.66 -40.63 8.56
C GLN A 317 6.71 -40.88 9.65
N ALA A 318 7.92 -40.34 9.50
CA ALA A 318 8.98 -40.45 10.50
C ALA A 318 8.76 -39.53 11.72
N HIS A 319 7.77 -38.63 11.69
CA HIS A 319 7.56 -37.68 12.76
C HIS A 319 7.01 -38.37 14.03
N LYS A 320 7.55 -38.02 15.20
CA LYS A 320 7.23 -38.64 16.49
C LYS A 320 5.71 -38.63 16.83
N MET A 321 4.98 -37.63 16.33
CA MET A 321 3.54 -37.47 16.57
C MET A 321 2.65 -38.00 15.42
N ALA A 322 3.24 -38.60 14.38
CA ALA A 322 2.49 -39.11 13.25
C ALA A 322 1.90 -40.52 13.48
N TRP A 323 2.26 -41.19 14.59
CA TRP A 323 1.84 -42.55 14.91
C TRP A 323 0.32 -42.83 14.77
N PRO A 324 -0.61 -41.91 15.08
CA PRO A 324 -2.05 -42.18 14.92
C PRO A 324 -2.52 -42.21 13.46
N PHE A 325 -1.69 -41.76 12.53
CA PHE A 325 -2.03 -41.56 11.12
C PHE A 325 -1.25 -42.50 10.18
N LEU A 326 -0.41 -43.38 10.74
CA LEU A 326 0.41 -44.32 9.95
C LEU A 326 -0.42 -45.46 9.36
N GLU A 327 -1.48 -45.87 10.08
CA GLU A 327 -2.35 -46.98 9.70
C GLU A 327 -3.82 -46.57 9.82
N PRO A 328 -4.72 -47.17 9.01
CA PRO A 328 -6.16 -46.98 9.18
C PRO A 328 -6.63 -47.36 10.58
N VAL A 329 -7.64 -46.66 11.09
CA VAL A 329 -8.22 -46.93 12.41
C VAL A 329 -8.87 -48.31 12.42
N ASP A 330 -8.50 -49.18 13.35
CA ASP A 330 -9.12 -50.52 13.45
C ASP A 330 -10.60 -50.39 13.85
N PRO A 331 -11.55 -50.97 13.08
CA PRO A 331 -12.97 -50.99 13.44
C PRO A 331 -13.27 -51.58 14.83
N ASN A 332 -12.42 -52.47 15.34
CA ASN A 332 -12.58 -53.08 16.66
C ASN A 332 -12.17 -52.14 17.80
N ASP A 333 -11.18 -51.27 17.56
CA ASP A 333 -10.70 -50.31 18.54
C ASP A 333 -11.60 -49.06 18.62
N ALA A 334 -12.24 -48.70 17.51
CA ALA A 334 -13.20 -47.60 17.43
C ALA A 334 -14.43 -47.98 16.57
N PRO A 335 -15.44 -48.68 17.16
CA PRO A 335 -16.60 -49.21 16.43
C PRO A 335 -17.51 -48.16 15.78
N ASP A 336 -17.51 -46.94 16.30
CA ASP A 336 -18.30 -45.81 15.79
C ASP A 336 -17.55 -44.96 14.75
N TYR A 337 -16.25 -45.19 14.57
CA TYR A 337 -15.38 -44.38 13.71
C TYR A 337 -15.88 -44.33 12.25
N TYR A 338 -16.08 -45.49 11.63
CA TYR A 338 -16.62 -45.60 10.26
C TYR A 338 -18.14 -45.34 10.17
N GLY A 339 -18.80 -45.27 11.32
CA GLY A 339 -20.18 -44.79 11.43
C GLY A 339 -20.28 -43.31 11.06
N VAL A 340 -19.28 -42.51 11.45
CA VAL A 340 -19.22 -41.06 11.27
C VAL A 340 -18.32 -40.64 10.11
N ILE A 341 -17.15 -41.28 9.95
CA ILE A 341 -16.17 -40.95 8.91
C ILE A 341 -16.33 -41.93 7.74
N LYS A 342 -16.90 -41.44 6.64
CA LYS A 342 -17.20 -42.27 5.45
C LYS A 342 -16.05 -42.39 4.46
N GLU A 343 -15.13 -41.43 4.47
CA GLU A 343 -13.94 -41.39 3.60
C GLU A 343 -12.67 -41.26 4.48
N PRO A 344 -12.21 -42.37 5.07
CA PRO A 344 -10.99 -42.36 5.88
C PRO A 344 -9.76 -42.05 5.01
N MET A 345 -9.06 -40.96 5.32
CA MET A 345 -7.79 -40.64 4.69
C MET A 345 -6.68 -41.49 5.32
N GLY A 346 -6.28 -42.56 4.64
CA GLY A 346 -5.23 -43.47 5.11
C GLY A 346 -4.54 -44.18 3.94
N PRO A 347 -3.29 -44.65 4.11
CA PRO A 347 -2.45 -45.16 3.01
C PRO A 347 -2.85 -46.53 2.43
N SER A 348 -4.05 -47.08 2.69
CA SER A 348 -4.51 -48.28 2.00
C SER A 348 -6.00 -48.52 2.22
N TYR A 349 -6.81 -48.27 1.19
CA TYR A 349 -8.06 -48.99 0.95
C TYR A 349 -8.32 -49.03 -0.56
N ASN A 350 -7.61 -49.95 -1.22
CA ASN A 350 -8.04 -50.77 -2.36
C ASN A 350 -6.79 -51.39 -3.01
N GLY A 351 -6.55 -52.68 -2.73
CA GLY A 351 -5.71 -53.57 -3.53
C GLY A 351 -4.40 -52.99 -4.08
N GLY A 352 -3.35 -52.97 -3.27
CA GLY A 352 -1.98 -53.10 -3.77
C GLY A 352 -1.35 -51.89 -4.46
N GLN A 353 -1.71 -50.65 -4.11
CA GLN A 353 -0.94 -49.47 -4.54
C GLN A 353 -0.49 -48.69 -3.31
N GLY A 354 0.83 -48.53 -3.18
CA GLY A 354 1.46 -47.83 -2.07
C GLY A 354 1.24 -46.31 -2.12
N PRO A 355 2.18 -45.48 -1.63
CA PRO A 355 2.02 -44.02 -1.51
C PRO A 355 1.73 -43.27 -2.83
N GLU A 356 1.75 -43.96 -3.98
CA GLU A 356 1.28 -43.44 -5.27
C GLU A 356 -0.23 -43.19 -5.35
N ALA A 357 -1.06 -44.00 -4.70
CA ALA A 357 -2.52 -43.85 -4.79
C ALA A 357 -3.02 -42.54 -4.15
N VAL A 358 -2.36 -42.10 -3.07
CA VAL A 358 -2.65 -40.82 -2.38
C VAL A 358 -2.30 -39.62 -3.29
N LEU A 359 -1.24 -39.75 -4.09
CA LEU A 359 -0.79 -38.71 -5.00
C LEU A 359 -1.69 -38.62 -6.24
N GLN A 360 -2.11 -39.76 -6.80
CA GLN A 360 -3.08 -39.80 -7.91
C GLN A 360 -4.48 -39.30 -7.49
N GLN A 361 -4.90 -39.55 -6.24
CA GLN A 361 -6.15 -38.99 -5.72
C GLN A 361 -6.05 -37.46 -5.56
N ALA A 362 -4.87 -36.91 -5.22
CA ALA A 362 -4.65 -35.47 -5.14
C ALA A 362 -4.72 -34.77 -6.51
N ASP A 363 -4.38 -35.45 -7.61
CA ASP A 363 -4.61 -34.93 -8.97
C ASP A 363 -6.08 -34.98 -9.37
N ARG A 364 -6.79 -36.04 -8.98
CA ARG A 364 -8.23 -36.18 -9.25
C ARG A 364 -9.07 -35.12 -8.52
N VAL A 365 -8.67 -34.75 -7.31
CA VAL A 365 -9.30 -33.69 -6.50
C VAL A 365 -8.97 -32.29 -7.04
N ARG A 366 -7.78 -32.08 -7.66
CA ARG A 366 -7.39 -30.80 -8.26
C ARG A 366 -7.95 -30.59 -9.67
N GLY A 367 -8.10 -31.64 -10.47
CA GLY A 367 -8.65 -31.58 -11.82
C GLY A 367 -10.18 -31.63 -11.90
N GLY A 368 -10.87 -31.91 -10.80
CA GLY A 368 -12.33 -32.00 -10.74
C GLY A 368 -13.00 -30.63 -10.57
N HIS A 369 -13.74 -30.19 -11.58
CA HIS A 369 -14.69 -29.08 -11.53
C HIS A 369 -15.92 -29.44 -10.66
N ASP A 370 -15.68 -29.85 -9.41
CA ASP A 370 -16.74 -30.25 -8.48
C ASP A 370 -17.01 -29.12 -7.49
N GLN A 371 -18.27 -28.68 -7.44
CA GLN A 371 -18.77 -27.56 -6.64
C GLN A 371 -18.79 -27.86 -5.12
N ASN A 372 -17.92 -28.74 -4.65
CA ASN A 372 -17.83 -29.15 -3.25
C ASN A 372 -16.60 -28.57 -2.54
N LEU A 373 -16.18 -27.36 -2.91
CA LEU A 373 -15.22 -26.53 -2.17
C LEU A 373 -15.79 -25.97 -0.85
N ARG A 374 -16.75 -26.68 -0.22
CA ARG A 374 -17.25 -26.37 1.14
C ARG A 374 -16.67 -27.27 2.22
N GLN A 375 -15.68 -28.11 1.91
CA GLN A 375 -14.98 -28.94 2.90
C GLN A 375 -13.46 -28.72 2.98
N LEU A 376 -12.95 -27.57 2.53
CA LEU A 376 -11.69 -27.04 3.06
C LEU A 376 -11.98 -25.95 4.11
N PRO A 377 -12.47 -26.27 5.33
CA PRO A 377 -12.25 -25.36 6.43
C PRO A 377 -10.78 -25.49 6.82
N LEU A 378 -10.05 -24.41 6.54
CA LEU A 378 -9.09 -23.86 7.49
C LEU A 378 -8.09 -24.87 8.06
N LEU A 379 -6.90 -24.95 7.47
CA LEU A 379 -5.68 -25.16 8.25
C LEU A 379 -5.46 -23.94 9.17
N GLN A 380 -6.36 -23.73 10.12
CA GLN A 380 -6.08 -22.98 11.34
C GLN A 380 -5.55 -23.98 12.38
N PRO A 381 -4.43 -23.72 13.07
CA PRO A 381 -3.84 -24.66 14.03
C PRO A 381 -4.64 -24.83 15.33
N GLN A 382 -5.90 -24.40 15.41
CA GLN A 382 -6.62 -24.32 16.67
C GLN A 382 -7.98 -25.03 16.57
N ARG A 383 -7.96 -26.36 16.80
CA ARG A 383 -9.04 -27.21 17.35
C ARG A 383 -9.04 -28.67 16.84
N LEU A 384 -7.87 -29.30 16.68
CA LEU A 384 -7.85 -30.76 16.87
C LEU A 384 -7.89 -31.04 18.37
N ALA A 385 -9.11 -31.14 18.91
CA ALA A 385 -9.33 -31.76 20.20
C ALA A 385 -8.95 -33.24 20.07
N LEU A 386 -7.78 -33.59 20.60
CA LEU A 386 -7.39 -34.97 20.85
C LEU A 386 -8.38 -35.55 21.87
N LEU A 387 -9.25 -36.45 21.45
CA LEU A 387 -9.99 -37.32 22.37
C LEU A 387 -9.11 -38.53 22.68
N PRO A 388 -8.64 -38.71 23.93
CA PRO A 388 -8.03 -39.96 24.34
C PRO A 388 -9.15 -40.98 24.55
N VAL A 389 -9.23 -41.98 23.66
CA VAL A 389 -10.03 -43.17 23.91
C VAL A 389 -9.32 -44.00 24.98
N ARG A 390 -9.62 -43.76 26.26
CA ARG A 390 -9.51 -44.79 27.30
C ARG A 390 -10.69 -44.73 28.26
N ARG A 391 -11.31 -45.91 28.36
CA ARG A 391 -12.35 -46.40 29.29
C ARG A 391 -12.76 -45.48 30.45
N GLY A 392 -14.05 -45.16 30.47
CA GLY A 392 -14.82 -45.00 31.70
C GLY A 392 -14.68 -43.65 32.43
N ALA A 393 -15.28 -42.59 31.88
CA ALA A 393 -15.71 -41.45 32.69
C ALA A 393 -16.91 -40.76 32.02
N ARG A 394 -18.01 -40.63 32.78
CA ARG A 394 -19.20 -39.86 32.39
C ARG A 394 -18.82 -38.42 32.08
N VAL A 395 -19.23 -37.93 30.91
CA VAL A 395 -19.09 -36.55 30.46
C VAL A 395 -20.06 -35.66 31.25
N LEU A 396 -19.51 -34.71 32.02
CA LEU A 396 -20.24 -33.51 32.45
C LEU A 396 -20.04 -32.45 31.36
N LEU A 397 -21.16 -32.02 30.76
CA LEU A 397 -21.24 -30.91 29.84
C LEU A 397 -21.03 -29.60 30.61
N CYS A 398 -20.16 -28.72 30.11
CA CYS A 398 -20.23 -27.28 30.38
C CYS A 398 -20.25 -26.54 29.04
N THR A 399 -21.45 -26.11 28.67
CA THR A 399 -21.75 -25.02 27.74
C THR A 399 -21.51 -23.68 28.43
N GLU A 400 -20.72 -22.79 27.83
CA GLU A 400 -20.82 -21.30 27.84
C GLU A 400 -19.52 -20.72 27.23
N ALA A 401 -19.56 -20.21 26.01
CA ALA A 401 -19.86 -18.82 25.64
C ALA A 401 -18.59 -17.97 25.48
N GLN A 402 -18.08 -17.93 24.24
CA GLN A 402 -17.22 -16.85 23.73
C GLN A 402 -18.09 -15.62 23.48
N SER A 403 -17.79 -14.52 24.16
CA SER A 403 -18.02 -13.18 23.64
C SER A 403 -16.95 -12.29 24.22
N PHE A 404 -15.89 -12.01 23.48
CA PHE A 404 -15.17 -10.74 23.57
C PHE A 404 -14.22 -10.59 22.37
N GLN A 405 -14.30 -9.40 21.76
CA GLN A 405 -13.40 -8.79 20.77
C GLN A 405 -13.61 -9.11 19.28
N SER A 406 -14.52 -8.34 18.67
CA SER A 406 -14.26 -7.66 17.38
C SER A 406 -15.25 -6.52 17.17
N LYS A 407 -15.00 -5.35 17.77
CA LYS A 407 -15.59 -4.06 17.36
C LYS A 407 -14.67 -2.89 17.75
N GLN A 408 -13.82 -2.50 16.82
CA GLN A 408 -13.18 -1.18 16.66
C GLN A 408 -12.58 -1.25 15.25
N ILE A 409 -13.03 -0.55 14.21
CA ILE A 409 -13.22 0.89 14.06
C ILE A 409 -14.10 1.12 12.82
N VAL A 410 -15.24 1.81 12.95
CA VAL A 410 -15.80 2.75 11.95
C VAL A 410 -16.65 3.79 12.71
N MET A 411 -16.24 5.06 12.60
CA MET A 411 -16.98 6.33 12.79
C MET A 411 -17.44 6.77 14.19
N SER A 412 -16.65 7.67 14.81
CA SER A 412 -16.94 9.12 14.91
C SER A 412 -15.71 9.86 15.43
#